data_AF-A0A1I7UEJ3-F1
#
_entry.id   AF-A0A1I7UEJ3-F1
#
_cell.length_a   1.000
_cell.length_b   1.000
_cell.length_c   1.000
_cell.angle_alpha   90.00
_cell.angle_beta   90.00
_cell.angle_gamma   90.00
#
_symmetry.space_group_name_H-M   'P 1'
#
loop_
_entity.id
_entity.type
_entity.pdbx_description
1 polymer ?
#
loop_
_entity_poly.entity_id
_entity_poly.type
_entity_poly.pdbx_seq_one_letter_code
_entity_poly.pdbx_strand_id
1 'polypeptide(L)'
;MRSVLVSRRLAHVLTSSHAPSPSTSIPSTDSHHLTHPSVHRQHTNSYIHGTSNIPLRNETLGQTLRNTTERVPDKEFCAFLKYPLRKTYEEFYHDNQQIKPV
;
A
#
# COMPACT_ATOMS: atom_id res chain seq x y z
N MET A 1 2.05 -53.05 -20.75
CA MET A 1 3.39 -52.68 -21.28
C MET A 1 3.55 -51.17 -21.16
N ARG A 2 4.74 -50.72 -20.76
CA ARG A 2 5.13 -49.35 -20.42
C ARG A 2 5.16 -48.45 -21.66
N SER A 3 4.86 -47.15 -21.51
CA SER A 3 5.88 -46.09 -21.65
C SER A 3 5.26 -44.70 -21.49
N VAL A 4 5.78 -43.98 -20.50
CA VAL A 4 5.67 -42.53 -20.29
C VAL A 4 6.43 -41.82 -21.41
N LEU A 5 5.83 -40.84 -22.07
CA LEU A 5 6.54 -39.93 -22.97
C LEU A 5 6.70 -38.57 -22.28
N VAL A 6 7.85 -38.39 -21.63
CA VAL A 6 8.35 -37.10 -21.15
C VAL A 6 8.78 -36.28 -22.37
N SER A 7 8.09 -35.18 -22.64
CA SER A 7 8.53 -34.18 -23.62
C SER A 7 9.73 -33.42 -23.07
N ARG A 8 10.81 -33.41 -23.85
CA ARG A 8 12.10 -32.77 -23.54
C ARG A 8 12.27 -31.51 -24.39
N ARG A 9 12.93 -30.51 -23.78
CA ARG A 9 13.62 -29.33 -24.35
C ARG A 9 12.73 -28.14 -24.73
N LEU A 10 13.14 -26.87 -24.64
CA LEU A 10 14.38 -26.19 -24.25
C LEU A 10 13.95 -24.73 -24.02
N ALA A 11 14.03 -24.18 -22.80
CA ALA A 11 13.85 -22.74 -22.60
C ALA A 11 15.23 -22.11 -22.44
N HIS A 12 15.55 -21.23 -23.37
CA HIS A 12 16.85 -20.60 -23.56
C HIS A 12 17.26 -19.79 -22.33
N VAL A 13 18.48 -20.07 -21.85
CA VAL A 13 19.20 -19.26 -20.87
C VAL A 13 19.60 -17.96 -21.56
N LEU A 14 18.99 -16.84 -21.18
CA LEU A 14 19.52 -15.52 -21.50
C LEU A 14 20.61 -15.18 -20.48
N THR A 15 21.82 -15.66 -20.75
CA THR A 15 23.04 -15.17 -20.12
C THR A 15 23.31 -13.76 -20.63
N SER A 16 22.96 -12.73 -19.86
CA SER A 16 23.49 -11.39 -20.09
C SER A 16 24.88 -11.28 -19.46
N SER A 17 25.89 -11.60 -20.26
CA SER A 17 27.29 -11.28 -20.01
C SER A 17 27.50 -9.78 -20.29
N HIS A 18 27.80 -8.98 -19.25
CA HIS A 18 28.45 -7.69 -19.46
C HIS A 18 29.84 -7.68 -18.82
N ALA A 19 30.80 -7.28 -19.64
CA ALA A 19 32.24 -7.40 -19.50
C ALA A 19 32.84 -6.43 -18.45
N PRO A 20 34.10 -6.63 -18.04
CA PRO A 20 34.76 -5.83 -17.00
C PRO A 20 35.48 -4.60 -17.59
N SER A 21 35.41 -3.46 -16.92
CA SER A 21 36.37 -2.34 -17.09
C SER A 21 36.16 -1.27 -16.01
N PRO A 22 37.14 -0.39 -15.74
CA PRO A 22 38.53 -0.65 -15.37
C PRO A 22 38.79 -0.30 -13.90
N SER A 23 39.82 -0.93 -13.33
CA SER A 23 40.40 -0.68 -12.02
C SER A 23 40.67 0.81 -11.75
N THR A 24 39.97 1.40 -10.78
CA THR A 24 40.46 2.57 -10.05
C THR A 24 40.98 2.06 -8.71
N SER A 25 42.30 2.05 -8.58
CA SER A 25 43.02 1.74 -7.35
C SER A 25 42.61 2.68 -6.22
N ILE A 26 42.00 2.16 -5.16
CA ILE A 26 41.91 2.86 -3.87
C ILE A 26 42.86 2.14 -2.91
N PRO A 27 43.81 2.84 -2.25
CA PRO A 27 44.86 2.22 -1.46
C PRO A 27 44.28 1.49 -0.25
N SER A 28 44.83 0.31 0.01
CA SER A 28 44.64 -0.42 1.26
C SER A 28 45.38 0.29 2.39
N THR A 29 44.65 0.87 3.34
CA THR A 29 45.17 1.14 4.68
C THR A 29 44.09 0.97 5.74
N ASP A 30 44.45 0.14 6.70
CA ASP A 30 43.87 -0.11 8.03
C ASP A 30 42.43 -0.60 8.15
N SER A 31 42.37 -1.92 8.19
CA SER A 31 41.51 -2.73 9.03
C SER A 31 41.36 -2.18 10.46
N HIS A 32 40.43 -1.24 10.65
CA HIS A 32 39.66 -1.18 11.89
C HIS A 32 38.47 -2.12 11.73
N HIS A 33 38.70 -3.39 12.07
CA HIS A 33 37.65 -4.38 12.23
C HIS A 33 36.73 -3.90 13.36
N LEU A 34 35.70 -3.12 13.03
CA LEU A 34 34.59 -2.83 13.92
C LEU A 34 33.93 -4.17 14.24
N THR A 35 34.35 -4.78 15.36
CA THR A 35 33.65 -5.85 16.07
C THR A 35 32.36 -5.26 16.65
N HIS A 36 31.45 -4.80 15.80
CA HIS A 36 30.06 -4.75 16.17
C HIS A 36 29.46 -6.11 15.78
N PRO A 37 28.94 -6.89 16.74
CA PRO A 37 28.14 -8.04 16.36
C PRO A 37 27.05 -7.50 15.45
N SER A 38 26.84 -8.13 14.30
CA SER A 38 25.79 -7.75 13.36
C SER A 38 24.47 -7.75 14.13
N VAL A 39 24.07 -6.58 14.64
CA VAL A 39 22.81 -6.39 15.34
C VAL A 39 21.78 -6.54 14.24
N HIS A 40 21.29 -7.78 14.12
CA HIS A 40 20.08 -8.18 13.45
C HIS A 40 19.76 -7.34 12.21
N ARG A 41 20.00 -7.88 10.99
CA ARG A 41 19.42 -7.31 9.76
C ARG A 41 17.90 -7.30 9.88
N GLN A 42 17.37 -6.26 10.53
CA GLN A 42 15.97 -5.91 10.56
C GLN A 42 15.70 -5.33 9.19
N HIS A 43 15.06 -6.14 8.34
CA HIS A 43 14.41 -5.78 7.08
C HIS A 43 14.70 -4.34 6.59
N THR A 44 15.65 -4.18 5.67
CA THR A 44 15.99 -2.89 5.03
C THR A 44 14.99 -2.49 3.93
N ASN A 45 13.75 -2.98 3.99
CA ASN A 45 12.77 -2.67 2.96
C ASN A 45 12.17 -1.28 3.24
N SER A 46 12.34 -0.35 2.29
CA SER A 46 11.68 0.96 2.31
C SER A 46 10.15 0.88 2.19
N TYR A 47 9.62 -0.30 1.86
CA TYR A 47 8.20 -0.55 1.70
C TYR A 47 7.80 -1.88 2.34
N ILE A 48 6.81 -1.82 3.23
CA ILE A 48 6.20 -3.00 3.85
C ILE A 48 4.83 -3.16 3.22
N HIS A 49 4.60 -4.29 2.55
CA HIS A 49 3.27 -4.67 2.07
C HIS A 49 2.63 -5.60 3.11
N GLY A 50 1.45 -5.22 3.59
CA GLY A 50 0.61 -6.08 4.42
C GLY A 50 -0.63 -6.50 3.63
N THR A 51 -1.08 -7.73 3.81
CA THR A 51 -2.41 -8.13 3.33
C THR A 51 -3.45 -7.61 4.32
N SER A 52 -4.25 -6.63 3.89
CA SER A 52 -5.41 -6.20 4.68
C SER A 52 -6.54 -7.20 4.50
N ASN A 53 -7.12 -7.68 5.60
CA ASN A 53 -8.35 -8.47 5.58
C ASN A 53 -9.61 -7.61 5.43
N ILE A 54 -9.47 -6.29 5.33
CA ILE A 54 -10.57 -5.34 5.14
C ILE A 54 -10.88 -5.24 3.64
N PRO A 55 -12.11 -5.58 3.21
CA PRO A 55 -12.49 -5.44 1.81
C PRO A 55 -12.41 -4.00 1.32
N LEU A 56 -11.98 -3.82 0.07
CA LEU A 56 -12.04 -2.52 -0.60
C LEU A 56 -13.49 -2.11 -0.84
N ARG A 57 -13.86 -0.87 -0.49
CA ARG A 57 -15.17 -0.30 -0.85
C ARG A 57 -15.03 0.50 -2.13
N ASN A 58 -15.85 0.17 -3.14
CA ASN A 58 -15.86 0.83 -4.45
C ASN A 58 -16.88 1.98 -4.53
N GLU A 59 -17.40 2.44 -3.39
CA GLU A 59 -18.38 3.53 -3.31
C GLU A 59 -17.67 4.88 -3.20
N THR A 60 -18.21 5.90 -3.86
CA THR A 60 -17.78 7.29 -3.61
C THR A 60 -18.25 7.74 -2.23
N LEU A 61 -17.62 8.80 -1.71
CA LEU A 61 -18.07 9.41 -0.44
C LEU A 61 -19.53 9.88 -0.53
N GLY A 62 -19.91 10.49 -1.66
CA GLY A 62 -21.30 10.92 -1.89
C GLY A 62 -22.28 9.75 -1.91
N GLN A 63 -21.90 8.62 -2.54
CA GLN A 63 -22.74 7.42 -2.56
C GLN A 63 -22.87 6.80 -1.17
N THR A 64 -21.76 6.69 -0.44
CA THR A 64 -21.76 6.16 0.94
C THR A 64 -22.63 7.02 1.84
N LEU A 65 -22.53 8.35 1.72
CA LEU A 65 -23.34 9.31 2.46
C LEU A 65 -24.82 9.13 2.15
N ARG A 66 -25.20 9.17 0.86
CA ARG A 66 -26.60 8.96 0.42
C ARG A 66 -27.17 7.66 0.96
N ASN A 67 -26.48 6.54 0.73
CA ASN A 67 -26.93 5.20 1.16
C ASN A 67 -27.14 5.13 2.69
N THR A 68 -26.31 5.84 3.45
CA THR A 68 -26.41 5.86 4.92
C THR A 68 -27.56 6.75 5.38
N THR A 69 -27.73 7.93 4.78
CA THR A 69 -28.86 8.83 5.04
C THR A 69 -30.20 8.16 4.77
N GLU A 70 -30.34 7.42 3.66
CA GLU A 70 -31.56 6.66 3.35
C GLU A 70 -31.87 5.57 4.40
N ARG A 71 -30.84 4.97 5.01
CA ARG A 71 -30.99 3.90 5.98
C ARG A 71 -31.26 4.41 7.40
N VAL A 72 -30.63 5.50 7.79
CA VAL A 72 -30.63 6.02 9.17
C VAL A 72 -30.63 7.56 9.20
N PRO A 73 -31.70 8.22 8.72
CA PRO A 73 -31.71 9.68 8.54
C PRO A 73 -31.52 10.45 9.84
N ASP A 74 -32.16 10.00 10.93
CA ASP A 74 -32.18 10.67 12.23
C ASP A 74 -30.93 10.42 13.08
N LYS A 75 -30.00 9.57 12.64
CA LYS A 75 -28.78 9.30 13.40
C LYS A 75 -27.80 10.47 13.32
N GLU A 76 -27.14 10.76 14.43
CA GLU A 76 -26.09 11.78 14.47
C GLU A 76 -24.94 11.42 13.52
N PHE A 77 -24.61 12.36 12.64
CA PHE A 77 -23.45 12.29 11.75
C PHE A 77 -22.23 12.96 12.39
N CYS A 78 -22.43 14.14 12.99
CA CYS A 78 -21.37 14.87 13.66
C CYS A 78 -21.88 15.68 14.85
N ALA A 79 -21.03 15.83 15.86
CA ALA A 79 -21.23 16.69 17.01
C ALA A 79 -19.90 17.39 17.32
N PHE A 80 -19.86 18.70 17.19
CA PHE A 80 -18.68 19.50 17.51
C PHE A 80 -18.87 20.18 18.87
N LEU A 81 -17.82 20.20 19.69
CA LEU A 81 -17.86 20.85 21.02
C LEU A 81 -17.59 22.36 20.94
N LYS A 82 -16.63 22.76 20.08
CA LYS A 82 -16.19 24.16 19.95
C LYS A 82 -17.21 25.05 19.26
N TYR A 83 -17.99 24.47 18.34
CA TYR A 83 -19.11 25.12 17.67
C TYR A 83 -20.34 24.30 18.01
N PRO A 84 -21.49 24.90 18.42
CA PRO A 84 -22.69 24.16 18.78
C PRO A 84 -23.36 23.57 17.53
N LEU A 85 -22.66 22.65 16.88
CA LEU A 85 -23.07 22.00 15.65
C LEU A 85 -23.26 20.52 15.97
N ARG A 86 -24.51 20.10 15.98
CA ARG A 86 -24.92 18.70 15.99
C ARG A 86 -25.80 18.51 14.78
N LYS A 87 -25.47 17.55 13.92
CA LYS A 87 -26.23 17.27 12.71
C LYS A 87 -26.50 15.80 12.54
N THR A 88 -27.69 15.48 12.07
CA THR A 88 -28.05 14.14 11.62
C THR A 88 -27.51 13.86 10.21
N TYR A 89 -27.59 12.61 9.76
CA TYR A 89 -27.26 12.25 8.38
C TYR A 89 -28.12 12.97 7.36
N GLU A 90 -29.39 13.24 7.66
CA GLU A 90 -30.31 13.96 6.78
C GLU A 90 -29.95 15.45 6.66
N GLU A 91 -29.70 16.11 7.78
CA GLU A 91 -29.33 17.53 7.82
C GLU A 91 -28.02 17.76 7.07
N PHE A 92 -27.00 16.93 7.35
CA PHE A 92 -25.71 17.04 6.67
C PHE A 92 -25.82 16.76 5.17
N TYR A 93 -26.62 15.78 4.74
CA TYR A 93 -26.81 15.49 3.32
C TYR A 93 -27.44 16.68 2.58
N HIS A 94 -28.44 17.33 3.18
CA HIS A 94 -29.06 18.53 2.63
C HIS A 94 -28.08 19.69 2.48
N ASP A 95 -27.21 19.95 3.47
CA ASP A 95 -26.19 20.99 3.35
C ASP A 95 -25.28 20.76 2.13
N ASN A 96 -24.86 19.51 1.92
CA ASN A 96 -23.97 19.16 0.81
C ASN A 96 -24.64 19.34 -0.56
N GLN A 97 -25.96 19.16 -0.67
CA GLN A 97 -26.69 19.44 -1.92
C GLN A 97 -26.81 20.95 -2.20
N GLN A 98 -26.80 21.78 -1.16
CA GLN A 98 -26.93 23.23 -1.27
C GLN A 98 -25.58 23.93 -1.54
N ILE A 99 -24.48 23.29 -1.18
CA ILE A 99 -23.13 23.74 -1.54
C ILE A 99 -22.90 23.42 -3.02
N LYS A 100 -23.12 24.40 -3.90
CA LYS A 100 -22.72 24.30 -5.30
C LYS A 100 -21.19 24.18 -5.40
N PRO A 101 -20.67 23.29 -6.26
CA PRO A 101 -19.25 23.34 -6.62
C PRO A 101 -18.96 24.70 -7.29
N VAL A 102 -17.88 25.34 -6.84
CA VAL A 102 -17.32 26.58 -7.40
C VAL A 102 -16.65 26.31 -8.73
#